data_AF-A0A6N8JRD8-F1
#
_entry.id   AF-A0A6N8JRD8-F1
#
_cell.length_a   1.000
_cell.length_b   1.000
_cell.length_c   1.000
_cell.angle_alpha   90.00
_cell.angle_beta   90.00
_cell.angle_gamma   90.00
#
_symmetry.space_group_name_H-M   'P 1'
#
loop_
_entity.id
_entity.type
_entity.pdbx_description
1 polymer ?
#
loop_
_entity_poly.entity_id
_entity_poly.type
_entity_poly.pdbx_seq_one_letter_code
_entity_poly.pdbx_strand_id
1 'polypeptide(L)'
;MSEVDMSQQIKEIRKRYGLSQQAFARLLGIGEASITRYENGVTPTKANANLIRAAMIPEFMAGCLEREGDVLTPKQRASVEKIVYAEITFDEEGEIMDMTDIYEITLQQEVLNEKAAEIIGDVINGLAQAEDENDEFLKMVYEDLFAQLALLKPTIATMETADWHSLHRIDGELSCIRSLCNRVQKRAA
;
A
#
# COMPACT_ATOMS: atom_id res chain seq x y z
N MET A 1 41.18 -6.30 1.00
CA MET A 1 39.80 -5.90 0.68
C MET A 1 39.83 -4.41 0.43
N SER A 2 39.68 -3.99 -0.82
CA SER A 2 39.81 -2.59 -1.23
C SER A 2 38.79 -1.73 -0.50
N GLU A 3 39.28 -0.69 0.17
CA GLU A 3 38.53 0.38 0.79
C GLU A 3 37.75 1.12 -0.32
N VAL A 4 36.58 0.60 -0.68
CA VAL A 4 35.62 1.34 -1.50
C VAL A 4 35.36 2.64 -0.74
N ASP A 5 35.68 3.77 -1.37
CA ASP A 5 35.69 5.09 -0.74
C ASP A 5 34.40 5.33 0.05
N MET A 6 34.51 5.29 1.39
CA MET A 6 33.37 5.47 2.31
C MET A 6 32.66 6.80 2.04
N SER A 7 33.38 7.83 1.57
CA SER A 7 32.80 9.11 1.22
C SER A 7 31.86 9.01 0.02
N GLN A 8 32.19 8.14 -0.94
CA GLN A 8 31.39 7.87 -2.13
C GLN A 8 30.15 7.03 -1.78
N GLN A 9 30.30 6.02 -0.92
CA GLN A 9 29.15 5.24 -0.44
C GLN A 9 28.13 6.11 0.31
N ILE A 10 28.58 7.05 1.14
CA ILE A 10 27.67 7.98 1.83
C ILE A 10 26.86 8.81 0.81
N LYS A 11 27.52 9.30 -0.25
CA LYS A 11 26.85 10.05 -1.33
C LYS A 11 25.83 9.18 -2.06
N GLU A 12 26.16 7.93 -2.34
CA GLU A 12 25.29 6.98 -3.05
C GLU A 12 24.04 6.66 -2.24
N ILE A 13 24.19 6.29 -0.96
CA ILE A 13 23.08 6.00 -0.05
C ILE A 13 22.16 7.21 0.05
N ARG A 14 22.71 8.41 0.26
CA ARG A 14 21.92 9.63 0.35
C ARG A 14 21.16 9.94 -0.95
N LYS A 15 21.83 9.80 -2.10
CA LYS A 15 21.23 10.07 -3.42
C LYS A 15 20.16 9.06 -3.79
N ARG A 16 20.27 7.80 -3.33
CA ARG A 16 19.25 6.75 -3.51
C ARG A 16 17.88 7.23 -3.02
N TYR A 17 17.84 7.94 -1.90
CA TYR A 17 16.61 8.53 -1.34
C TYR A 17 16.32 9.96 -1.82
N GLY A 18 17.10 10.50 -2.76
CA GLY A 18 16.92 11.87 -3.25
C GLY A 18 17.17 12.97 -2.20
N LEU A 19 17.93 12.67 -1.14
CA LEU A 19 18.09 13.57 0.01
C LEU A 19 19.27 14.55 -0.16
N SER A 20 19.12 15.75 0.39
CA SER A 20 20.24 16.68 0.58
C SER A 20 21.13 16.25 1.76
N GLN A 21 22.37 16.74 1.84
CA GLN A 21 23.26 16.42 2.98
C GLN A 21 22.61 16.78 4.31
N GLN A 22 21.95 17.94 4.37
CA GLN A 22 21.20 18.42 5.52
C GLN A 22 20.03 17.49 5.89
N ALA A 23 19.20 17.12 4.91
CA ALA A 23 18.03 16.27 5.15
C ALA A 23 18.45 14.88 5.63
N PHE A 24 19.51 14.32 5.03
CA PHE A 24 20.07 13.02 5.43
C PHE A 24 20.68 13.06 6.83
N ALA A 25 21.40 14.13 7.18
CA ALA A 25 21.94 14.32 8.52
C ALA A 25 20.83 14.34 9.58
N ARG A 26 19.80 15.16 9.36
CA ARG A 26 18.67 15.30 10.29
C ARG A 26 17.93 13.98 10.46
N LEU A 27 17.63 13.29 9.37
CA LEU A 27 16.91 12.01 9.40
C LEU A 27 17.68 10.91 10.16
N LEU A 28 19.01 10.93 10.12
CA LEU A 28 19.87 10.00 10.87
C LEU A 28 20.23 10.49 12.28
N GLY A 29 19.81 11.68 12.69
CA GLY A 29 20.23 12.30 13.96
C GLY A 29 21.73 12.65 14.01
N ILE A 30 22.39 12.81 12.86
CA ILE A 30 23.80 13.16 12.75
C ILE A 30 23.92 14.67 12.48
N GLY A 31 24.87 15.35 13.12
CA GLY A 31 25.15 16.76 12.83
C GLY A 31 25.51 16.99 11.36
N GLU A 32 24.91 18.00 10.73
CA GLU A 32 25.07 18.32 9.30
C GLU A 32 26.54 18.48 8.90
N ALA A 33 27.31 19.24 9.68
CA ALA A 33 28.75 19.43 9.46
C ALA A 33 29.55 18.11 9.51
N SER A 34 29.03 17.07 10.16
CA SER A 34 29.66 15.75 10.19
C SER A 34 29.43 15.00 8.87
N ILE A 35 28.20 14.97 8.34
CA ILE A 35 27.90 14.36 7.03
C ILE A 35 28.72 15.02 5.91
N THR A 36 28.80 16.36 5.88
CA THR A 36 29.63 17.08 4.88
C THR A 36 31.11 16.71 4.99
N ARG A 37 31.65 16.58 6.20
CA ARG A 37 33.05 16.13 6.41
C ARG A 37 33.26 14.70 5.91
N TYR A 38 32.30 13.81 6.17
CA TYR A 38 32.41 12.41 5.77
C TYR A 38 32.34 12.21 4.26
N GLU A 39 31.45 12.94 3.57
CA GLU A 39 31.40 12.95 2.10
C GLU A 39 32.65 13.58 1.44
N ASN A 40 33.49 14.27 2.21
CA ASN A 40 34.76 14.83 1.77
C ASN A 40 35.99 14.01 2.22
N GLY A 41 35.78 12.78 2.70
CA GLY A 41 36.87 11.84 2.99
C GLY A 41 37.33 11.78 4.45
N VAL A 42 36.70 12.53 5.36
CA VAL A 42 36.96 12.37 6.80
C VAL A 42 36.31 11.08 7.29
N THR A 43 37.08 10.24 7.99
CA THR A 43 36.56 8.97 8.51
C THR A 43 35.50 9.21 9.60
N PRO A 44 34.29 8.62 9.48
CA PRO A 44 33.28 8.69 10.53
C PRO A 44 33.69 7.95 11.80
N THR A 45 33.11 8.33 12.93
CA THR A 45 33.19 7.49 14.14
C THR A 45 32.48 6.16 13.91
N LYS A 46 32.82 5.13 14.69
CA LYS A 46 32.18 3.80 14.56
C LYS A 46 30.66 3.86 14.68
N ALA A 47 30.14 4.69 15.60
CA ALA A 47 28.70 4.90 15.77
C ALA A 47 28.06 5.52 14.52
N ASN A 48 28.64 6.59 13.98
CA ASN A 48 28.09 7.27 12.80
C ASN A 48 28.22 6.41 11.54
N ALA A 49 29.31 5.66 11.38
CA ALA A 49 29.48 4.71 10.29
C ALA A 49 28.40 3.62 10.32
N ASN A 50 28.02 3.14 11.51
CA ASN A 50 26.96 2.14 11.64
C ASN A 50 25.58 2.71 11.29
N LEU A 51 25.26 3.94 11.72
CA LEU A 51 24.00 4.62 11.37
C LEU A 51 23.90 4.85 9.85
N ILE A 52 25.00 5.29 9.23
CA ILE A 52 25.07 5.50 7.78
C ILE A 52 24.86 4.18 7.03
N ARG A 53 25.46 3.08 7.49
CA ARG A 53 25.26 1.77 6.86
C ARG A 53 23.85 1.24 7.08
N ALA A 54 23.27 1.45 8.25
CA ALA A 54 21.89 1.10 8.55
C ALA A 54 20.91 1.83 7.63
N ALA A 55 21.24 3.02 7.14
CA ALA A 55 20.44 3.72 6.13
C ALA A 55 20.34 2.98 4.77
N MET A 56 21.15 1.95 4.53
CA MET A 56 20.96 1.05 3.38
C MET A 56 19.78 0.10 3.56
N ILE A 57 19.35 -0.12 4.80
CA ILE A 57 18.22 -0.98 5.17
C ILE A 57 16.95 -0.13 5.08
N PRO A 58 16.04 -0.41 4.13
CA PRO A 58 14.83 0.39 3.93
C PRO A 58 13.95 0.49 5.19
N GLU A 59 13.82 -0.58 5.96
CA GLU A 59 13.04 -0.65 7.21
C GLU A 59 13.59 0.29 8.27
N PHE A 60 14.92 0.40 8.35
CA PHE A 60 15.57 1.37 9.23
C PHE A 60 15.24 2.80 8.81
N MET A 61 15.18 3.07 7.50
CA MET A 61 14.81 4.38 6.97
C MET A 61 13.33 4.69 7.18
N ALA A 62 12.43 3.72 7.10
CA ALA A 62 11.03 3.87 7.51
C ALA A 62 10.92 4.27 8.99
N GLY A 63 11.62 3.56 9.88
CA GLY A 63 11.63 3.91 11.30
C GLY A 63 12.23 5.30 11.59
N CYS A 64 13.17 5.79 10.77
CA CYS A 64 13.66 7.16 10.87
C CYS A 64 12.63 8.19 10.40
N LEU A 65 11.86 7.90 9.35
CA LEU A 65 10.77 8.76 8.87
C LEU A 65 9.63 8.87 9.89
N GLU A 66 9.33 7.81 10.63
CA GLU A 66 8.31 7.86 11.69
C GLU A 66 8.72 8.78 12.85
N ARG A 67 10.00 8.75 13.26
CA ARG A 67 10.49 9.52 14.40
C ARG A 67 10.84 10.97 14.06
N GLU A 68 11.49 11.17 12.92
CA GLU A 68 12.12 12.44 12.55
C GLU A 68 11.55 12.99 11.22
N GLY A 69 10.55 12.37 10.62
CA GLY A 69 10.03 12.77 9.30
C GLY A 69 9.47 14.18 9.21
N ASP A 70 9.07 14.77 10.34
CA ASP A 70 8.57 16.15 10.43
C ASP A 70 9.66 17.21 10.17
N VAL A 71 10.93 16.82 10.20
CA VAL A 71 12.05 17.70 9.85
C VAL A 71 12.22 17.88 8.34
N LEU A 72 11.52 17.06 7.54
CA LEU A 72 11.49 17.12 6.08
C LEU A 72 10.28 17.92 5.59
N THR A 73 10.40 18.56 4.43
CA THR A 73 9.21 19.14 3.79
C THR A 73 8.24 18.03 3.36
N PRO A 74 6.92 18.29 3.31
CA PRO A 74 5.93 17.28 2.91
C PRO A 74 6.26 16.61 1.56
N LYS A 75 6.76 17.40 0.60
CA LYS A 75 7.17 16.90 -0.72
C LYS A 75 8.39 15.97 -0.65
N GLN A 76 9.37 16.29 0.19
CA GLN A 76 10.56 15.44 0.37
C GLN A 76 10.20 14.15 1.10
N ARG A 77 9.42 14.26 2.19
CA ARG A 77 8.94 13.11 2.96
C ARG A 77 8.20 12.11 2.07
N ALA A 78 7.20 12.58 1.31
CA ALA A 78 6.44 11.73 0.40
C ALA A 78 7.31 11.07 -0.69
N SER A 79 8.40 11.71 -1.12
CA SER A 79 9.32 11.12 -2.09
C SER A 79 10.17 10.01 -1.47
N VAL A 80 10.64 10.19 -0.24
CA VAL A 80 11.45 9.18 0.47
C VAL A 80 10.57 8.01 0.90
N GLU A 81 9.37 8.27 1.41
CA GLU A 81 8.38 7.25 1.76
C GLU A 81 8.05 6.35 0.56
N LYS A 82 7.89 6.91 -0.65
CA LYS A 82 7.70 6.12 -1.87
C LYS A 82 8.88 5.19 -2.18
N ILE A 83 10.10 5.69 -2.04
CA ILE A 83 11.32 4.90 -2.31
C ILE A 83 11.47 3.81 -1.26
N VAL A 84 11.30 4.16 0.02
CA VAL A 84 11.39 3.23 1.14
C VAL A 84 10.30 2.17 1.06
N TYR A 85 9.05 2.55 0.78
CA TYR A 85 7.96 1.60 0.57
C TYR A 85 8.27 0.64 -0.57
N ALA A 86 8.72 1.14 -1.72
CA ALA A 86 9.13 0.29 -2.83
C ALA A 86 10.23 -0.69 -2.39
N GLU A 87 11.28 -0.22 -1.74
CA GLU A 87 12.45 -1.00 -1.33
C GLU A 87 12.17 -2.03 -0.22
N ILE A 88 11.30 -1.70 0.77
CA ILE A 88 10.84 -2.65 1.81
C ILE A 88 9.98 -3.75 1.20
N THR A 89 9.15 -3.40 0.22
CA THR A 89 8.32 -4.37 -0.52
C THR A 89 9.19 -5.36 -1.31
N PHE A 90 10.50 -5.10 -1.49
CA PHE A 90 11.41 -5.93 -2.28
C PHE A 90 12.32 -6.90 -1.48
N ASP A 91 12.38 -6.91 -0.13
CA ASP A 91 13.47 -7.64 0.59
C ASP A 91 13.08 -8.71 1.65
N GLU A 92 11.81 -8.90 2.07
CA GLU A 92 11.51 -9.93 3.08
C GLU A 92 10.92 -11.24 2.50
N GLU A 93 11.85 -12.16 2.15
CA GLU A 93 11.69 -13.63 2.18
C GLU A 93 11.00 -14.35 0.98
N GLY A 94 11.51 -14.14 -0.24
CA GLY A 94 11.70 -15.25 -1.20
C GLY A 94 10.57 -15.63 -2.17
N GLU A 95 9.44 -14.93 -2.21
CA GLU A 95 8.54 -14.91 -3.38
C GLU A 95 8.18 -13.43 -3.64
N ILE A 96 8.73 -12.89 -4.72
CA ILE A 96 8.61 -11.50 -5.13
C ILE A 96 7.18 -11.28 -5.60
N MET A 97 6.48 -10.24 -5.12
CA MET A 97 5.43 -9.64 -5.94
C MET A 97 6.12 -8.79 -7.02
N ASP A 98 6.36 -9.35 -8.20
CA ASP A 98 7.01 -8.64 -9.29
C ASP A 98 6.07 -7.54 -9.86
N MET A 99 6.53 -6.79 -10.88
CA MET A 99 5.65 -5.83 -11.55
C MET A 99 4.39 -6.49 -12.13
N THR A 100 4.46 -7.78 -12.47
CA THR A 100 3.32 -8.62 -12.86
C THR A 100 2.38 -8.78 -11.68
N ASP A 101 2.84 -9.07 -10.48
CA ASP A 101 1.97 -9.24 -9.32
C ASP A 101 1.29 -7.93 -8.91
N ILE A 102 1.99 -6.79 -8.94
CA ILE A 102 1.35 -5.48 -8.70
C ILE A 102 0.29 -5.20 -9.77
N TYR A 103 0.59 -5.52 -11.03
CA TYR A 103 -0.37 -5.40 -12.12
C TYR A 103 -1.54 -6.38 -11.95
N GLU A 104 -1.30 -7.62 -11.52
CA GLU A 104 -2.30 -8.65 -11.27
C GLU A 104 -3.19 -8.26 -10.11
N ILE A 105 -2.65 -7.75 -9.00
CA ILE A 105 -3.44 -7.20 -7.88
C ILE A 105 -4.31 -6.06 -8.36
N THR A 106 -3.77 -5.12 -9.13
CA THR A 106 -4.54 -3.99 -9.66
C THR A 106 -5.65 -4.48 -10.61
N LEU A 107 -5.32 -5.45 -11.47
CA LEU A 107 -6.28 -6.08 -12.37
C LEU A 107 -7.36 -6.84 -11.59
N GLN A 108 -7.00 -7.53 -10.51
CA GLN A 108 -7.95 -8.21 -9.64
C GLN A 108 -8.84 -7.19 -8.92
N GLN A 109 -8.32 -6.06 -8.48
CA GLN A 109 -9.16 -4.97 -7.94
C GLN A 109 -10.16 -4.46 -8.99
N GLU A 110 -9.74 -4.29 -10.25
CA GLU A 110 -10.65 -3.92 -11.34
C GLU A 110 -11.72 -5.00 -11.58
N VAL A 111 -11.32 -6.27 -11.65
CA VAL A 111 -12.23 -7.42 -11.82
C VAL A 111 -13.23 -7.50 -10.67
N LEU A 112 -12.78 -7.35 -9.42
CA LEU A 112 -13.65 -7.35 -8.25
C LEU A 112 -14.58 -6.14 -8.22
N ASN A 113 -14.10 -4.98 -8.66
CA ASN A 113 -14.91 -3.79 -8.75
C ASN A 113 -16.03 -3.93 -9.81
N GLU A 114 -15.73 -4.56 -10.94
CA GLU A 114 -16.71 -4.91 -11.98
C GLU A 114 -17.70 -5.96 -11.47
N LYS A 115 -17.21 -7.03 -10.83
CA LYS A 115 -18.06 -8.05 -10.18
C LYS A 115 -19.02 -7.42 -9.17
N ALA A 116 -18.54 -6.49 -8.35
CA ALA A 116 -19.38 -5.75 -7.41
C ALA A 116 -20.42 -4.88 -8.12
N ALA A 117 -20.06 -4.24 -9.24
CA ALA A 117 -21.01 -3.45 -10.03
C ALA A 117 -22.10 -4.32 -10.68
N GLU A 118 -21.75 -5.50 -11.20
CA GLU A 118 -22.70 -6.48 -11.74
C GLU A 118 -23.70 -6.91 -10.67
N ILE A 119 -23.21 -7.30 -9.49
CA ILE A 119 -24.07 -7.72 -8.36
C ILE A 119 -24.99 -6.56 -7.93
N ILE A 120 -24.48 -5.33 -7.89
CA ILE A 120 -25.31 -4.14 -7.59
C ILE A 120 -26.43 -4.01 -8.64
N GLY A 121 -26.14 -4.22 -9.91
CA GLY A 121 -27.14 -4.22 -10.98
C GLY A 121 -28.23 -5.28 -10.76
N ASP A 122 -27.83 -6.52 -10.45
CA ASP A 122 -28.76 -7.61 -10.15
C ASP A 122 -29.65 -7.31 -8.94
N VAL A 123 -29.08 -6.72 -7.88
CA VAL A 123 -29.80 -6.32 -6.67
C VAL A 123 -30.78 -5.19 -6.97
N ILE A 124 -30.39 -4.17 -7.74
CA ILE A 124 -31.27 -3.06 -8.12
C ILE A 124 -32.44 -3.57 -8.97
N ASN A 125 -32.18 -4.45 -9.94
CA ASN A 125 -33.23 -5.05 -10.76
C ASN A 125 -34.20 -5.89 -9.91
N GLY A 126 -33.66 -6.69 -8.99
CA GLY A 126 -34.47 -7.46 -8.05
C GLY A 126 -35.32 -6.59 -7.14
N LEU A 127 -34.77 -5.47 -6.67
CA LEU A 127 -35.50 -4.49 -5.87
C LEU A 127 -36.69 -3.89 -6.65
N ALA A 128 -36.46 -3.47 -7.90
CA ALA A 128 -37.51 -2.92 -8.75
C ALA A 128 -38.64 -3.94 -9.01
N GLN A 129 -38.28 -5.21 -9.26
CA GLN A 129 -39.28 -6.28 -9.43
C GLN A 129 -40.08 -6.54 -8.15
N ALA A 130 -39.41 -6.57 -6.99
CA ALA A 130 -40.09 -6.73 -5.70
C ALA A 130 -41.07 -5.58 -5.43
N GLU A 131 -40.73 -4.35 -5.83
CA GLU A 131 -41.63 -3.20 -5.75
C GLU A 131 -42.84 -3.34 -6.68
N ASP A 132 -42.64 -3.76 -7.93
CA ASP A 132 -43.72 -3.98 -8.90
C ASP A 132 -44.68 -5.10 -8.45
N GLU A 133 -44.17 -6.14 -7.80
CA GLU A 133 -44.94 -7.26 -7.24
C GLU A 133 -45.50 -6.97 -5.84
N ASN A 134 -45.11 -5.83 -5.25
CA ASN A 134 -45.50 -5.40 -3.92
C ASN A 134 -45.09 -6.40 -2.80
N ASP A 135 -43.94 -7.08 -3.00
CA ASP A 135 -43.33 -8.02 -2.05
C ASP A 135 -42.35 -7.28 -1.12
N GLU A 136 -42.87 -6.80 0.00
CA GLU A 136 -42.11 -6.08 1.03
C GLU A 136 -40.98 -6.91 1.65
N PHE A 137 -41.15 -8.24 1.75
CA PHE A 137 -40.11 -9.09 2.32
C PHE A 137 -38.91 -9.16 1.38
N LEU A 138 -39.18 -9.38 0.10
CA LEU A 138 -38.15 -9.44 -0.93
C LEU A 138 -37.43 -8.11 -1.09
N LYS A 139 -38.16 -7.00 -1.00
CA LYS A 139 -37.61 -5.65 -0.99
C LYS A 139 -36.59 -5.45 0.14
N MET A 140 -36.95 -5.79 1.38
CA MET A 140 -36.04 -5.68 2.53
C MET A 140 -34.75 -6.50 2.34
N VAL A 141 -34.85 -7.68 1.73
CA VAL A 141 -33.66 -8.51 1.43
C VAL A 141 -32.74 -7.82 0.43
N TYR A 142 -33.28 -7.24 -0.65
CA TYR A 142 -32.44 -6.52 -1.63
C TYR A 142 -31.84 -5.23 -1.07
N GLU A 143 -32.57 -4.49 -0.23
CA GLU A 143 -32.05 -3.30 0.46
C GLU A 143 -30.87 -3.63 1.38
N ASP A 144 -30.95 -4.73 2.13
CA ASP A 144 -29.84 -5.20 2.98
C ASP A 144 -28.62 -5.60 2.13
N LEU A 145 -28.83 -6.35 1.04
CA LEU A 145 -27.76 -6.70 0.11
C LEU A 145 -27.08 -5.46 -0.49
N PHE A 146 -27.87 -4.45 -0.86
CA PHE A 146 -27.35 -3.19 -1.38
C PHE A 146 -26.52 -2.44 -0.32
N ALA A 147 -26.98 -2.41 0.94
CA ALA A 147 -26.25 -1.77 2.03
C ALA A 147 -24.89 -2.44 2.30
N GLN A 148 -24.84 -3.77 2.27
CA GLN A 148 -23.58 -4.52 2.41
C GLN A 148 -22.61 -4.20 1.24
N LEU A 149 -23.12 -4.16 0.01
CA LEU A 149 -22.32 -3.79 -1.16
C LEU A 149 -21.82 -2.35 -1.10
N ALA A 150 -22.62 -1.42 -0.56
CA ALA A 150 -22.23 -0.02 -0.40
C ALA A 150 -21.07 0.16 0.60
N LEU A 151 -20.95 -0.72 1.59
CA LEU A 151 -19.82 -0.75 2.52
C LEU A 151 -18.58 -1.43 1.92
N LEU A 152 -18.78 -2.49 1.14
CA LEU A 152 -17.69 -3.31 0.59
C LEU A 152 -17.03 -2.68 -0.65
N LYS A 153 -17.82 -2.13 -1.59
CA LYS A 153 -17.31 -1.61 -2.86
C LYS A 153 -16.20 -0.54 -2.71
N PRO A 154 -16.31 0.43 -1.77
CA PRO A 154 -15.25 1.42 -1.58
C PRO A 154 -13.92 0.85 -1.10
N THR A 155 -13.92 -0.33 -0.47
CA THR A 155 -12.69 -0.92 0.09
C THR A 155 -11.85 -1.62 -0.97
N ILE A 156 -12.41 -1.98 -2.14
CA ILE A 156 -11.76 -2.83 -3.14
C ILE A 156 -10.45 -2.22 -3.67
N ALA A 157 -10.46 -0.92 -3.96
CA ALA A 157 -9.34 -0.21 -4.59
C ALA A 157 -8.55 0.68 -3.59
N THR A 158 -8.42 0.21 -2.34
CA THR A 158 -7.67 0.94 -1.30
C THR A 158 -6.25 0.39 -1.16
N MET A 159 -5.34 1.20 -0.59
CA MET A 159 -3.98 0.75 -0.28
C MET A 159 -3.96 -0.34 0.79
N GLU A 160 -4.94 -0.36 1.69
CA GLU A 160 -5.08 -1.36 2.76
C GLU A 160 -5.51 -2.74 2.23
N THR A 161 -5.98 -2.82 0.99
CA THR A 161 -6.42 -4.05 0.32
C THR A 161 -5.56 -4.40 -0.89
N ALA A 162 -4.38 -3.80 -1.00
CA ALA A 162 -3.41 -4.05 -2.08
C ALA A 162 -2.54 -5.30 -1.79
N ASP A 163 -3.17 -6.37 -1.31
CA ASP A 163 -2.55 -7.66 -1.02
C ASP A 163 -3.51 -8.81 -1.37
N TRP A 164 -2.95 -9.96 -1.74
CA TRP A 164 -3.74 -11.12 -2.18
C TRP A 164 -4.70 -11.66 -1.14
N HIS A 165 -4.34 -11.61 0.15
CA HIS A 165 -5.19 -12.13 1.22
C HIS A 165 -6.46 -11.28 1.37
N SER A 166 -6.33 -9.96 1.35
CA SER A 166 -7.45 -9.03 1.37
C SER A 166 -8.36 -9.18 0.14
N LEU A 167 -7.78 -9.33 -1.05
CA LEU A 167 -8.55 -9.53 -2.29
C LEU A 167 -9.33 -10.85 -2.29
N HIS A 168 -8.74 -11.94 -1.79
CA HIS A 168 -9.44 -13.23 -1.67
C HIS A 168 -10.61 -13.14 -0.68
N ARG A 169 -10.43 -12.44 0.44
CA ARG A 169 -11.52 -12.20 1.39
C ARG A 169 -12.68 -11.45 0.73
N ILE A 170 -12.38 -10.36 0.01
CA ILE A 170 -13.37 -9.55 -0.71
C ILE A 170 -14.09 -10.39 -1.77
N ASP A 171 -13.36 -11.20 -2.53
CA ASP A 171 -13.96 -12.10 -3.53
C ASP A 171 -14.93 -13.10 -2.91
N GLY A 172 -14.58 -13.66 -1.75
CA GLY A 172 -15.44 -14.53 -0.95
C GLY A 172 -16.72 -13.84 -0.50
N GLU A 173 -16.63 -12.60 0.00
CA GLU A 173 -17.78 -11.79 0.41
C GLU A 173 -18.71 -11.48 -0.76
N LEU A 174 -18.17 -11.01 -1.89
CA LEU A 174 -18.94 -10.77 -3.12
C LEU A 174 -19.61 -12.05 -3.62
N SER A 175 -18.92 -13.19 -3.56
CA SER A 175 -19.48 -14.49 -3.96
C SER A 175 -20.63 -14.93 -3.06
N CYS A 176 -20.54 -14.67 -1.75
CA CYS A 176 -21.62 -14.93 -0.81
C CYS A 176 -22.86 -14.07 -1.11
N ILE A 177 -22.67 -12.77 -1.32
CA ILE A 177 -23.74 -11.84 -1.67
C ILE A 177 -24.42 -12.27 -2.98
N ARG A 178 -23.64 -12.58 -4.02
CA ARG A 178 -24.18 -13.06 -5.31
C ARG A 178 -24.96 -14.36 -5.17
N SER A 179 -24.45 -15.30 -4.38
CA SER A 179 -25.13 -16.56 -4.09
C SER A 179 -26.48 -16.36 -3.40
N LEU A 180 -26.56 -15.38 -2.49
CA LEU A 180 -27.81 -15.03 -1.83
C LEU A 180 -28.77 -14.36 -2.82
N CYS A 181 -28.32 -13.37 -3.58
CA CYS A 181 -29.10 -12.70 -4.62
C CYS A 181 -29.72 -13.71 -5.60
N ASN A 182 -28.92 -14.62 -6.15
CA ASN A 182 -29.39 -15.66 -7.07
C ASN A 182 -30.41 -16.62 -6.44
N ARG A 183 -30.22 -16.98 -5.17
CA ARG A 183 -31.16 -17.88 -4.45
C ARG A 183 -32.51 -17.20 -4.22
N VAL A 184 -32.47 -15.90 -3.97
CA VAL A 184 -33.64 -15.08 -3.72
C VAL A 184 -34.41 -14.85 -5.02
N GLN A 185 -33.72 -14.49 -6.12
CA GLN A 185 -34.32 -14.37 -7.46
C GLN A 185 -34.99 -15.66 -7.94
N LYS A 186 -34.36 -16.83 -7.74
CA LYS A 186 -34.94 -18.14 -8.11
C LYS A 186 -36.19 -18.54 -7.32
N ARG A 187 -36.44 -17.91 -6.17
CA ARG A 187 -37.67 -18.13 -5.39
C ARG A 187 -38.80 -17.22 -5.83
N ALA A 188 -38.48 -16.10 -6.47
CA ALA A 188 -39.44 -15.11 -6.98
C ALA A 188 -39.92 -15.44 -8.40
N ALA A 189 -39.09 -16.09 -9.23
CA ALA A 189 -39.45 -16.59 -10.57
C ALA A 189 -40.24 -17.90 -10.55
#